data_AF-A0A968QN23-F1
#
_entry.id   AF-A0A968QN23-F1
#
_cell.length_a   1.000
_cell.length_b   1.000
_cell.length_c   1.000
_cell.angle_alpha   90.00
_cell.angle_beta   90.00
_cell.angle_gamma   90.00
#
_symmetry.space_group_name_H-M   'P 1'
#
loop_
_entity.id
_entity.type
_entity.pdbx_description
1 polymer ?
#
loop_
_entity_poly.entity_id
_entity_poly.type
_entity_poly.pdbx_seq_one_letter_code
_entity_poly.pdbx_strand_id
1 'polypeptide(L)'
;MQSAFIAALFALHPLHVESVAWISERKDLLSTFFWLLTIGAYLRYVRQPKLSAYLLVILMFICGLMSKPMVVTLPCILLLLDYYPLRRKQAFKLFIEKIPFFILSGISGIITIIAQKESGAISDPLVYPLGLRLANAALSYVLYLWKTIFPFNLAIFYPHPAAIPLWQSSGAVIFLGAVSVLTIRLAKSYPFLIVGWLWYLGTLLPVIGILQVGDQAMADRYTYIPHIGIFMMAAYGTPYVIKQRNILKITAYGLIIFCMILTYFQVRYWKNTLTLFEHAVSVSKNNFIAQSNLGNYYAAKGEYGNALQHFLTASEIRPDDLGIINQLGNLFANTGNVKQAIRYFSEAIRLAPNDAGLHYKQGTMLMRLGNPAAAAGHFSYALRITPDNAEAHNDFGVALVQLGKLTKPQSIFP
;
A
#
# COMPACT_ATOMS: atom_id res chain seq x y z
N MET A 1 -15.99 16.38 25.31
CA MET A 1 -14.86 15.51 25.73
C MET A 1 -14.64 14.37 24.74
N GLN A 2 -15.69 13.69 24.27
CA GLN A 2 -15.60 12.56 23.33
C GLN A 2 -14.92 12.95 22.01
N SER A 3 -15.31 14.06 21.38
CA SER A 3 -14.68 14.51 20.13
C SER A 3 -13.20 14.84 20.28
N ALA A 4 -12.79 15.41 21.42
CA ALA A 4 -11.39 15.67 21.72
C ALA A 4 -10.60 14.37 21.94
N PHE A 5 -11.21 13.37 22.58
CA PHE A 5 -10.61 12.04 22.75
C PHE A 5 -10.43 11.31 21.41
N ILE A 6 -11.45 11.34 20.53
CA ILE A 6 -11.33 10.78 19.17
C ILE A 6 -10.20 11.48 18.41
N ALA A 7 -10.14 12.81 18.46
CA ALA A 7 -9.09 13.58 17.81
C ALA A 7 -7.70 13.27 18.37
N ALA A 8 -7.57 13.10 19.69
CA ALA A 8 -6.30 12.74 20.33
C ALA A 8 -5.84 11.34 19.94
N LEU A 9 -6.73 10.33 19.97
CA LEU A 9 -6.41 8.99 19.50
C LEU A 9 -6.04 9.00 18.01
N PHE A 10 -6.83 9.69 17.18
CA PHE A 10 -6.52 9.86 15.77
C PHE A 10 -5.14 10.47 15.52
N ALA A 11 -4.76 11.49 16.28
CA ALA A 11 -3.47 12.14 16.12
C ALA A 11 -2.28 11.32 16.65
N LEU A 12 -2.50 10.49 17.67
CA LEU A 12 -1.43 9.85 18.43
C LEU A 12 -1.38 8.33 18.30
N HIS A 13 -2.26 7.70 17.51
CA HIS A 13 -2.26 6.25 17.36
C HIS A 13 -1.07 5.77 16.50
N PRO A 14 -0.28 4.77 16.93
CA PRO A 14 0.94 4.33 16.23
C PRO A 14 0.71 3.80 14.81
N LEU A 15 -0.47 3.22 14.51
CA LEU A 15 -0.84 2.82 13.14
C LEU A 15 -0.89 3.99 12.14
N HIS A 16 -0.96 5.23 12.61
CA HIS A 16 -1.00 6.41 11.75
C HIS A 16 0.37 6.98 11.40
N VAL A 17 1.44 6.41 11.99
CA VAL A 17 2.82 6.89 11.74
C VAL A 17 3.19 6.77 10.28
N GLU A 18 2.83 5.68 9.61
CA GLU A 18 3.14 5.47 8.19
C GLU A 18 2.63 6.62 7.31
N SER A 19 1.36 7.02 7.48
CA SER A 19 0.76 8.09 6.69
C SER A 19 1.49 9.43 6.88
N VAL A 20 2.04 9.70 8.07
CA VAL A 20 2.67 10.99 8.41
C VAL A 20 4.18 11.01 8.14
N ALA A 21 4.89 9.95 8.51
CA ALA A 21 6.34 9.88 8.41
C ALA A 21 6.81 9.63 6.96
N TRP A 22 5.99 8.97 6.14
CA TRP A 22 6.36 8.65 4.77
C TRP A 22 5.91 9.71 3.78
N ILE A 23 6.89 10.34 3.12
CA ILE A 23 6.64 11.43 2.16
C ILE A 23 5.65 11.04 1.03
N SER A 24 5.73 9.80 0.55
CA SER A 24 4.88 9.30 -0.54
C SER A 24 3.43 9.12 -0.12
N GLU A 25 3.14 9.08 1.19
CA GLU A 25 1.79 8.98 1.75
C GLU A 25 1.23 10.34 2.17
N ARG A 26 1.84 11.47 1.77
CA ARG A 26 1.21 12.80 1.89
C ARG A 26 -0.20 12.87 1.29
N LYS A 27 -0.48 12.06 0.28
CA LYS A 27 -1.84 11.87 -0.29
C LYS A 27 -2.87 11.43 0.76
N ASP A 28 -2.46 10.70 1.79
CA ASP A 28 -3.34 10.24 2.88
C ASP A 28 -3.75 11.40 3.77
N LEU A 29 -2.80 12.25 4.14
CA LEU A 29 -3.08 13.46 4.90
C LEU A 29 -3.96 14.41 4.09
N LEU A 30 -3.64 14.62 2.83
CA LEU A 30 -4.39 15.53 1.96
C LEU A 30 -5.82 15.04 1.71
N SER A 31 -6.00 13.75 1.39
CA SER A 31 -7.32 13.17 1.19
C SER A 31 -8.15 13.19 2.48
N THR A 32 -7.54 12.97 3.64
CA THR A 32 -8.22 13.05 4.93
C THR A 32 -8.59 14.49 5.31
N PHE A 33 -7.72 15.46 5.00
CA PHE A 33 -8.02 16.87 5.19
C PHE A 33 -9.28 17.27 4.39
N PHE A 34 -9.31 16.93 3.09
CA PHE A 34 -10.49 17.19 2.27
C PHE A 34 -11.71 16.39 2.71
N TRP A 35 -11.55 15.15 3.15
CA TRP A 35 -12.63 14.34 3.73
C TRP A 35 -13.29 15.04 4.93
N LEU A 36 -12.48 15.54 5.87
CA LEU A 36 -12.97 16.27 7.04
C LEU A 36 -13.59 17.62 6.66
N LEU A 37 -13.02 18.33 5.68
CA LEU A 37 -13.62 19.56 5.13
C LEU A 37 -14.96 19.31 4.44
N THR A 38 -15.10 18.23 3.68
CA THR A 38 -16.37 17.83 3.08
C THR A 38 -17.40 17.56 4.15
N ILE A 39 -17.06 16.83 5.22
CA ILE A 39 -17.96 16.63 6.36
C ILE A 39 -18.30 17.97 7.03
N GLY A 40 -17.32 18.84 7.28
CA GLY A 40 -17.55 20.15 7.89
C GLY A 40 -18.46 21.05 7.04
N ALA A 41 -18.24 21.11 5.74
CA ALA A 41 -19.08 21.81 4.78
C ALA A 41 -20.48 21.20 4.72
N TYR A 42 -20.59 19.88 4.79
CA TYR A 42 -21.86 19.17 4.81
C TYR A 42 -22.67 19.49 6.07
N LEU A 43 -22.03 19.52 7.24
CA LEU A 43 -22.66 19.95 8.49
C LEU A 43 -23.17 21.40 8.40
N ARG A 44 -22.42 22.28 7.73
CA ARG A 44 -22.86 23.67 7.46
C ARG A 44 -24.07 23.70 6.53
N TYR A 45 -24.06 22.92 5.46
CA TYR A 45 -25.19 22.78 4.54
C TYR A 45 -26.44 22.26 5.24
N VAL A 46 -26.33 21.26 6.11
CA VAL A 46 -27.45 20.71 6.88
C VAL A 46 -28.08 21.76 7.81
N ARG A 47 -27.27 22.64 8.42
CA ARG A 47 -27.76 23.73 9.26
C ARG A 47 -28.39 24.87 8.46
N GLN A 48 -27.84 25.17 7.29
CA GLN A 48 -28.27 26.26 6.42
C GLN A 48 -28.27 25.77 4.96
N PRO A 49 -29.39 25.19 4.47
CA PRO A 49 -29.46 24.56 3.15
C PRO A 49 -29.47 25.62 2.04
N LYS A 50 -28.27 26.12 1.72
CA LYS A 50 -28.00 27.07 0.63
C LYS A 50 -27.26 26.36 -0.49
N LEU A 51 -27.53 26.76 -1.73
CA LEU A 51 -26.83 26.23 -2.90
C LEU A 51 -25.31 26.40 -2.79
N SER A 52 -24.83 27.55 -2.31
CA SER A 52 -23.40 27.79 -2.10
C SER A 52 -22.76 26.85 -1.09
N ALA A 53 -23.48 26.51 -0.01
CA ALA A 53 -22.99 25.54 0.97
C ALA A 53 -22.91 24.13 0.36
N TYR A 54 -23.90 23.74 -0.45
CA TYR A 54 -23.91 22.46 -1.16
C TYR A 54 -22.79 22.35 -2.20
N LEU A 55 -22.58 23.40 -3.00
CA LEU A 55 -21.48 23.47 -3.97
C LEU A 55 -20.12 23.37 -3.29
N LEU A 56 -19.97 23.95 -2.09
CA LEU A 56 -18.75 23.78 -1.30
C LEU A 56 -18.53 22.32 -0.87
N VAL A 57 -19.58 21.57 -0.51
CA VAL A 57 -19.46 20.13 -0.21
C VAL A 57 -18.94 19.37 -1.42
N ILE A 58 -19.51 19.62 -2.60
CA ILE A 58 -19.10 18.99 -3.86
C ILE A 58 -17.65 19.35 -4.19
N LEU A 59 -17.27 20.63 -4.07
CA LEU A 59 -15.91 21.09 -4.35
C LEU A 59 -14.89 20.38 -3.46
N MET A 60 -15.09 20.37 -2.13
CA MET A 60 -14.19 19.69 -1.19
C MET A 60 -14.13 18.19 -1.47
N PHE A 61 -15.25 17.58 -1.86
CA PHE A 61 -15.31 16.17 -2.22
C PHE A 61 -14.49 15.85 -3.47
N ILE A 62 -14.60 16.66 -4.53
CA ILE A 62 -13.79 16.51 -5.75
C ILE A 62 -12.30 16.63 -5.42
N CYS A 63 -11.90 17.62 -4.61
CA CYS A 63 -10.52 17.75 -4.16
C CYS A 63 -10.04 16.49 -3.40
N GLY A 64 -10.91 15.89 -2.59
CA GLY A 64 -10.64 14.61 -1.92
C GLY A 64 -10.43 13.45 -2.90
N LEU A 65 -11.31 13.30 -3.90
CA LEU A 65 -11.19 12.27 -4.94
C LEU A 65 -9.90 12.43 -5.76
N MET A 66 -9.51 13.67 -6.06
CA MET A 66 -8.25 13.98 -6.75
C MET A 66 -7.01 13.70 -5.89
N SER A 67 -7.16 13.59 -4.57
CA SER A 67 -6.05 13.30 -3.65
C SER A 67 -5.82 11.80 -3.49
N LYS A 68 -6.89 11.03 -3.22
CA LYS A 68 -6.81 9.57 -3.07
C LYS A 68 -8.13 8.90 -3.45
N PRO A 69 -8.13 7.82 -4.25
CA PRO A 69 -9.33 7.09 -4.62
C PRO A 69 -10.14 6.53 -3.44
N MET A 70 -9.54 6.36 -2.27
CA MET A 70 -10.23 5.89 -1.05
C MET A 70 -11.46 6.77 -0.67
N VAL A 71 -11.48 8.03 -1.12
CA VAL A 71 -12.54 9.00 -0.85
C VAL A 71 -13.88 8.63 -1.52
N VAL A 72 -13.90 7.70 -2.49
CA VAL A 72 -15.13 7.19 -3.14
C VAL A 72 -16.18 6.61 -2.17
N THR A 73 -15.78 6.31 -0.93
CA THR A 73 -16.65 5.78 0.11
C THR A 73 -17.38 6.88 0.90
N LEU A 74 -16.96 8.14 0.79
CA LEU A 74 -17.54 9.27 1.53
C LEU A 74 -19.06 9.46 1.33
N PRO A 75 -19.66 9.26 0.14
CA PRO A 75 -21.12 9.42 -0.01
C PRO A 75 -21.90 8.46 0.91
N CYS A 76 -21.41 7.22 1.07
CA CYS A 76 -21.98 6.25 2.02
C CYS A 76 -21.84 6.76 3.46
N ILE A 77 -20.73 7.38 3.78
CA ILE A 77 -20.47 7.96 5.10
C ILE A 77 -21.37 9.17 5.38
N LEU A 78 -21.65 10.02 4.39
CA LEU A 78 -22.63 11.11 4.53
C LEU A 78 -24.04 10.57 4.85
N LEU A 79 -24.44 9.44 4.23
CA LEU A 79 -25.69 8.76 4.57
C LEU A 79 -25.67 8.18 6.00
N LEU A 80 -24.55 7.64 6.46
CA LEU A 80 -24.41 7.19 7.85
C LEU A 80 -24.52 8.36 8.84
N LEU A 81 -23.91 9.51 8.53
CA LEU A 81 -23.98 10.72 9.34
C LEU A 81 -25.40 11.30 9.40
N ASP A 82 -26.15 11.21 8.29
CA ASP A 82 -27.56 11.57 8.25
C ASP A 82 -28.40 10.71 9.19
N TYR A 83 -28.12 9.42 9.26
CA TYR A 83 -28.74 8.51 10.23
C TYR A 83 -28.35 8.86 11.68
N TYR A 84 -27.05 8.98 11.97
CA TYR A 84 -26.53 9.43 13.25
C TYR A 84 -25.14 10.08 13.08
N PRO A 85 -24.89 11.27 13.66
CA PRO A 85 -25.66 11.93 14.70
C PRO A 85 -26.75 12.90 14.23
N LEU A 86 -26.87 13.18 12.92
CA LEU A 86 -27.76 14.24 12.43
C LEU A 86 -29.25 13.91 12.52
N ARG A 87 -29.60 12.62 12.54
CA ARG A 87 -30.99 12.13 12.66
C ARG A 87 -31.95 12.77 11.63
N ARG A 88 -31.46 13.00 10.41
CA ARG A 88 -32.29 13.52 9.31
C ARG A 88 -33.28 12.44 8.89
N LYS A 89 -34.56 12.81 8.79
CA LYS A 89 -35.64 11.93 8.31
C LYS A 89 -35.71 11.98 6.78
N GLN A 90 -36.46 11.05 6.17
CA GLN A 90 -36.70 10.96 4.71
C GLN A 90 -35.52 10.37 3.91
N ALA A 91 -35.18 9.11 4.18
CA ALA A 91 -34.06 8.39 3.56
C ALA A 91 -34.02 8.50 2.03
N PHE A 92 -35.18 8.46 1.35
CA PHE A 92 -35.23 8.57 -0.11
C PHE A 92 -34.77 9.93 -0.64
N LYS A 93 -35.20 11.04 -0.04
CA LYS A 93 -34.74 12.38 -0.44
C LYS A 93 -33.26 12.59 -0.13
N LEU A 94 -32.80 12.05 1.00
CA LEU A 94 -31.39 12.08 1.37
C LEU A 94 -30.54 11.29 0.37
N PHE A 95 -31.02 10.13 -0.10
CA PHE A 95 -30.33 9.38 -1.14
C PHE A 95 -30.24 10.15 -2.46
N ILE A 96 -31.33 10.79 -2.90
CA ILE A 96 -31.33 11.65 -4.11
C ILE A 96 -30.31 12.79 -3.97
N GLU A 97 -30.24 13.44 -2.81
CA GLU A 97 -29.26 14.48 -2.49
C GLU A 97 -27.81 13.98 -2.67
N LYS A 98 -27.54 12.67 -2.59
CA LYS A 98 -26.18 12.10 -2.71
C LYS A 98 -25.88 11.52 -4.09
N ILE A 99 -26.85 11.45 -5.00
CA ILE A 99 -26.65 10.93 -6.36
C ILE A 99 -25.44 11.58 -7.06
N PRO A 100 -25.25 12.91 -7.04
CA PRO A 100 -24.07 13.52 -7.67
C PRO A 100 -22.74 13.01 -7.11
N PHE A 101 -22.68 12.76 -5.80
CA PHE A 101 -21.48 12.24 -5.14
C PHE A 101 -21.21 10.78 -5.53
N PHE A 102 -22.25 9.97 -5.67
CA PHE A 102 -22.11 8.58 -6.17
C PHE A 102 -21.65 8.55 -7.63
N ILE A 103 -22.16 9.43 -8.49
CA ILE A 103 -21.72 9.53 -9.89
C ILE A 103 -20.23 9.88 -9.95
N LEU A 104 -19.81 10.93 -9.23
CA LEU A 104 -18.39 11.33 -9.15
C LEU A 104 -17.50 10.22 -8.59
N SER A 105 -17.99 9.47 -7.59
CA SER A 105 -17.27 8.31 -7.04
C SER A 105 -17.10 7.20 -8.08
N GLY A 106 -18.14 6.91 -8.85
CA GLY A 106 -18.11 5.92 -9.92
C GLY A 106 -17.09 6.28 -11.01
N ILE A 107 -17.10 7.54 -11.45
CA ILE A 107 -16.13 8.06 -12.44
C ILE A 107 -14.70 7.93 -11.90
N SER A 108 -14.44 8.40 -10.68
CA SER A 108 -13.12 8.32 -10.05
C SER A 108 -12.65 6.87 -9.86
N GLY A 109 -13.55 5.96 -9.49
CA GLY A 109 -13.28 4.53 -9.37
C GLY A 109 -12.87 3.88 -10.69
N ILE A 110 -13.58 4.18 -11.78
CA ILE A 110 -13.25 3.68 -13.12
C ILE A 110 -11.87 4.17 -13.56
N ILE A 111 -11.60 5.48 -13.44
CA ILE A 111 -10.30 6.08 -13.77
C ILE A 111 -9.18 5.39 -12.99
N THR A 112 -9.41 5.12 -11.69
CA THR A 112 -8.43 4.44 -10.83
C THR A 112 -8.12 3.03 -11.31
N ILE A 113 -9.13 2.24 -11.68
CA ILE A 113 -8.94 0.87 -12.17
C ILE A 113 -8.14 0.89 -13.48
N ILE A 114 -8.46 1.80 -14.40
CA ILE A 114 -7.75 1.95 -15.67
C ILE A 114 -6.27 2.30 -15.41
N ALA A 115 -6.01 3.34 -14.60
CA ALA A 115 -4.66 3.78 -14.28
C ALA A 115 -3.82 2.69 -13.56
N GLN A 116 -4.44 1.90 -12.68
CA GLN A 116 -3.74 0.80 -12.00
C GLN A 116 -3.46 -0.40 -12.92
N LYS A 117 -4.35 -0.66 -13.89
CA LYS A 117 -4.14 -1.70 -14.89
C LYS A 117 -3.01 -1.32 -15.85
N GLU A 118 -3.01 -0.08 -16.33
CA GLU A 118 -1.98 0.44 -17.25
C GLU A 118 -0.59 0.51 -16.60
N SER A 119 -0.52 0.80 -15.31
CA SER A 119 0.75 0.79 -14.55
C SER A 119 1.22 -0.61 -14.15
N GLY A 120 0.47 -1.66 -14.46
CA GLY A 120 0.79 -3.04 -14.05
C GLY A 120 0.71 -3.27 -12.53
N ALA A 121 0.09 -2.36 -11.78
CA ALA A 121 -0.01 -2.42 -10.33
C ALA A 121 -1.07 -3.42 -9.85
N ILE A 122 -2.07 -3.73 -10.68
CA ILE A 122 -3.06 -4.78 -10.40
C ILE A 122 -2.38 -6.13 -10.56
N SER A 123 -2.35 -6.91 -9.49
CA SER A 123 -1.71 -8.21 -9.49
C SER A 123 -2.46 -9.23 -10.35
N ASP A 124 -1.70 -10.16 -10.94
CA ASP A 124 -2.27 -11.22 -11.78
C ASP A 124 -3.27 -12.09 -10.96
N PRO A 125 -4.51 -12.28 -11.45
CA PRO A 125 -5.48 -13.18 -10.84
C PRO A 125 -4.97 -14.62 -10.63
N LEU A 126 -3.99 -15.07 -11.43
CA LEU A 126 -3.34 -16.37 -11.28
C LEU A 126 -2.44 -16.44 -10.05
N VAL A 127 -1.80 -15.33 -9.69
CA VAL A 127 -0.94 -15.24 -8.49
C VAL A 127 -1.80 -15.11 -7.24
N TYR A 128 -2.87 -14.29 -7.29
CA TYR A 128 -3.81 -14.13 -6.19
C TYR A 128 -5.25 -14.46 -6.61
N PRO A 129 -5.66 -15.74 -6.51
CA PRO A 129 -7.03 -16.16 -6.79
C PRO A 129 -8.06 -15.43 -5.93
N LEU A 130 -9.29 -15.28 -6.44
CA LEU A 130 -10.36 -14.55 -5.75
C LEU A 130 -10.63 -15.11 -4.34
N GLY A 131 -10.61 -16.43 -4.16
CA GLY A 131 -10.82 -17.05 -2.86
C GLY A 131 -9.76 -16.63 -1.82
N LEU A 132 -8.49 -16.56 -2.25
CA LEU A 132 -7.39 -16.11 -1.38
C LEU A 132 -7.53 -14.63 -1.04
N ARG A 133 -7.91 -13.79 -2.01
CA ARG A 133 -8.17 -12.35 -1.79
C ARG A 133 -9.32 -12.10 -0.81
N LEU A 134 -10.42 -12.86 -0.92
CA LEU A 134 -11.55 -12.75 0.00
C LEU A 134 -11.19 -13.24 1.41
N ALA A 135 -10.42 -14.33 1.52
CA ALA A 135 -9.92 -14.83 2.79
C ALA A 135 -8.97 -13.80 3.46
N ASN A 136 -8.07 -13.20 2.68
CA ASN A 136 -7.18 -12.16 3.15
C ASN A 136 -7.98 -10.92 3.59
N ALA A 137 -8.96 -10.48 2.80
CA ALA A 137 -9.77 -9.32 3.14
C ALA A 137 -10.50 -9.50 4.49
N ALA A 138 -11.12 -10.67 4.71
CA ALA A 138 -11.78 -10.99 5.98
C ALA A 138 -10.79 -11.00 7.15
N LEU A 139 -9.64 -11.65 6.98
CA LEU A 139 -8.58 -11.71 8.00
C LEU A 139 -8.01 -10.31 8.30
N SER A 140 -7.74 -9.50 7.29
CA SER A 140 -7.18 -8.15 7.40
C SER A 140 -8.10 -7.22 8.22
N TYR A 141 -9.42 -7.29 8.05
CA TYR A 141 -10.34 -6.56 8.94
C TYR A 141 -10.13 -6.91 10.42
N VAL A 142 -10.00 -8.20 10.74
CA VAL A 142 -9.79 -8.64 12.12
C VAL A 142 -8.41 -8.23 12.62
N LEU A 143 -7.37 -8.37 11.79
CA LEU A 143 -6.01 -7.97 12.13
C LEU A 143 -5.87 -6.47 12.37
N TYR A 144 -6.58 -5.64 11.60
CA TYR A 144 -6.62 -4.20 11.85
C TYR A 144 -7.26 -3.89 13.21
N LEU A 145 -8.41 -4.49 13.55
CA LEU A 145 -9.02 -4.32 14.87
C LEU A 145 -8.08 -4.77 16.00
N TRP A 146 -7.40 -5.90 15.80
CA TRP A 146 -6.39 -6.40 16.73
C TRP A 146 -5.25 -5.39 16.90
N LYS A 147 -4.72 -4.85 15.79
CA LYS A 147 -3.65 -3.84 15.80
C LYS A 147 -4.11 -2.47 16.32
N THR A 148 -5.40 -2.14 16.26
CA THR A 148 -5.96 -0.94 16.92
C THR A 148 -5.89 -1.06 18.44
N ILE A 149 -6.10 -2.27 18.98
CA ILE A 149 -6.07 -2.50 20.43
C ILE A 149 -4.64 -2.76 20.90
N PHE A 150 -3.89 -3.56 20.14
CA PHE A 150 -2.52 -3.99 20.42
C PHE A 150 -1.59 -3.62 19.26
N PRO A 151 -1.18 -2.34 19.16
CA PRO A 151 -0.37 -1.85 18.04
C PRO A 151 1.11 -2.22 18.19
N PHE A 152 1.39 -3.51 18.17
CA PHE A 152 2.73 -4.08 18.18
C PHE A 152 3.07 -4.66 16.81
N ASN A 153 4.37 -4.84 16.55
CA ASN A 153 4.88 -5.48 15.34
C ASN A 153 4.33 -4.82 14.06
N LEU A 154 4.40 -3.49 14.03
CA LEU A 154 3.94 -2.66 12.92
C LEU A 154 5.05 -2.59 11.87
N ALA A 155 4.76 -3.06 10.65
CA ALA A 155 5.73 -3.13 9.57
C ALA A 155 5.31 -2.23 8.41
N ILE A 156 6.29 -1.67 7.69
CA ILE A 156 6.06 -0.91 6.45
C ILE A 156 5.40 -1.77 5.36
N PHE A 157 5.65 -3.08 5.37
CA PHE A 157 5.16 -3.99 4.36
C PHE A 157 4.77 -5.33 4.98
N TYR A 158 3.55 -5.79 4.70
CA TYR A 158 3.02 -7.08 5.12
C TYR A 158 2.88 -7.98 3.89
N PRO A 159 3.80 -8.93 3.63
CA PRO A 159 3.73 -9.79 2.46
C PRO A 159 2.42 -10.56 2.38
N HIS A 160 1.86 -10.64 1.17
CA HIS A 160 0.69 -11.44 0.93
C HIS A 160 1.01 -12.93 1.18
N PRO A 161 0.27 -13.64 2.05
CA PRO A 161 0.52 -15.05 2.31
C PRO A 161 0.18 -15.90 1.07
N ALA A 162 0.95 -16.96 0.83
CA ALA A 162 0.67 -17.92 -0.24
C ALA A 162 -0.63 -18.71 0.01
N ALA A 163 -0.94 -18.97 1.29
CA ALA A 163 -2.18 -19.61 1.71
C ALA A 163 -2.60 -19.09 3.07
N ILE A 164 -3.92 -19.00 3.29
CA ILE A 164 -4.51 -18.66 4.58
C ILE A 164 -5.21 -19.91 5.10
N PRO A 165 -4.83 -20.44 6.29
CA PRO A 165 -5.51 -21.57 6.90
C PRO A 165 -7.03 -21.33 7.01
N LEU A 166 -7.83 -22.34 6.67
CA LEU A 166 -9.29 -22.22 6.62
C LEU A 166 -9.90 -21.75 7.95
N TRP A 167 -9.35 -22.20 9.07
CA TRP A 167 -9.84 -21.78 10.39
C TRP A 167 -9.66 -20.27 10.64
N GLN A 168 -8.61 -19.65 10.08
CA GLN A 168 -8.37 -18.21 10.22
C GLN A 168 -9.38 -17.41 9.41
N SER A 169 -9.62 -17.81 8.16
CA SER A 169 -10.59 -17.12 7.30
C SER A 169 -12.03 -17.35 7.76
N SER A 170 -12.41 -18.59 8.10
CA SER A 170 -13.73 -18.89 8.67
C SER A 170 -13.94 -18.20 10.01
N GLY A 171 -12.94 -18.23 10.91
CA GLY A 171 -12.99 -17.54 12.19
C GLY A 171 -13.16 -16.02 12.03
N ALA A 172 -12.44 -15.41 11.08
CA ALA A 172 -12.59 -14.00 10.77
C ALA A 172 -13.99 -13.66 10.26
N VAL A 173 -14.55 -14.44 9.32
CA VAL A 173 -15.90 -14.24 8.81
C VAL A 173 -16.95 -14.36 9.92
N ILE A 174 -16.84 -15.38 10.77
CA ILE A 174 -17.75 -15.58 11.91
C ILE A 174 -17.67 -14.40 12.88
N PHE A 175 -16.46 -13.96 13.23
CA PHE A 175 -16.25 -12.82 14.11
C PHE A 175 -16.87 -11.53 13.54
N LEU A 176 -16.58 -11.20 12.27
CA LEU A 176 -17.13 -10.02 11.60
C LEU A 176 -18.66 -10.09 11.50
N GLY A 177 -19.21 -11.27 11.21
CA GLY A 177 -20.64 -11.52 11.20
C GLY A 177 -21.28 -11.31 12.57
N ALA A 178 -20.66 -11.82 13.63
CA ALA A 178 -21.13 -11.65 15.00
C ALA A 178 -21.14 -10.17 15.44
N VAL A 179 -20.06 -9.43 15.17
CA VAL A 179 -19.98 -7.99 15.47
C VAL A 179 -21.01 -7.20 14.65
N SER A 180 -21.22 -7.57 13.38
CA SER A 180 -22.24 -6.95 12.52
C SER A 180 -23.66 -7.19 13.05
N VAL A 181 -24.00 -8.43 13.42
CA VAL A 181 -25.30 -8.74 14.02
C VAL A 181 -25.50 -8.00 15.34
N LEU A 182 -24.47 -7.94 16.19
CA LEU A 182 -24.52 -7.23 17.47
C LEU A 182 -24.78 -5.73 17.27
N THR A 183 -24.02 -5.08 16.37
CA THR A 183 -24.17 -3.65 16.09
C THR A 183 -25.55 -3.32 15.49
N ILE A 184 -26.09 -4.20 14.63
CA ILE A 184 -27.45 -4.06 14.08
C ILE A 184 -28.51 -4.18 15.18
N ARG A 185 -28.41 -5.20 16.05
CA ARG A 185 -29.36 -5.39 17.17
C ARG A 185 -29.36 -4.20 18.12
N LEU A 186 -28.19 -3.61 18.35
CA LEU A 186 -28.01 -2.45 19.23
C LEU A 186 -28.25 -1.10 18.54
N ALA A 187 -28.51 -1.06 17.22
CA ALA A 187 -28.58 0.19 16.45
C ALA A 187 -29.63 1.19 16.97
N LYS A 188 -30.77 0.71 17.48
CA LYS A 188 -31.82 1.58 18.02
C LYS A 188 -31.42 2.26 19.33
N SER A 189 -30.75 1.52 20.21
CA SER A 189 -30.34 2.02 21.54
C SER A 189 -29.00 2.75 21.51
N TYR A 190 -28.08 2.28 20.67
CA TYR A 190 -26.69 2.74 20.56
C TYR A 190 -26.31 2.92 19.08
N PRO A 191 -26.90 3.91 18.37
CA PRO A 191 -26.70 4.10 16.93
C PRO A 191 -25.25 4.40 16.54
N PHE A 192 -24.42 4.92 17.45
CA PHE A 192 -23.00 5.13 17.20
C PHE A 192 -22.23 3.81 16.95
N LEU A 193 -22.73 2.67 17.43
CA LEU A 193 -22.10 1.36 17.20
C LEU A 193 -22.22 0.95 15.72
N ILE A 194 -23.42 1.00 15.16
CA ILE A 194 -23.63 0.63 13.76
C ILE A 194 -23.00 1.65 12.81
N VAL A 195 -23.05 2.94 13.12
CA VAL A 195 -22.39 3.97 12.30
C VAL A 195 -20.88 3.79 12.31
N GLY A 196 -20.26 3.62 13.49
CA GLY A 196 -18.82 3.40 13.57
C GLY A 196 -18.38 2.10 12.91
N TRP A 197 -19.19 1.04 13.03
CA TRP A 197 -18.90 -0.26 12.41
C TRP A 197 -19.00 -0.21 10.88
N LEU A 198 -20.09 0.35 10.33
CA LEU A 198 -20.25 0.50 8.88
C LEU A 198 -19.27 1.52 8.30
N TRP A 199 -18.86 2.53 9.08
CA TRP A 199 -17.78 3.42 8.68
C TRP A 199 -16.48 2.64 8.50
N TYR A 200 -16.11 1.84 9.49
CA TYR A 200 -14.90 1.02 9.46
C TYR A 200 -14.90 0.04 8.28
N LEU A 201 -15.98 -0.74 8.11
CA LEU A 201 -16.10 -1.69 7.00
C LEU A 201 -16.14 -0.98 5.63
N GLY A 202 -16.97 0.04 5.50
CA GLY A 202 -17.20 0.72 4.22
C GLY A 202 -15.96 1.44 3.70
N THR A 203 -15.21 2.12 4.58
CA THR A 203 -14.04 2.92 4.18
C THR A 203 -12.81 2.07 3.85
N LEU A 204 -12.69 0.86 4.41
CA LEU A 204 -11.62 -0.08 4.06
C LEU A 204 -11.87 -0.83 2.75
N LEU A 205 -13.13 -0.97 2.33
CA LEU A 205 -13.51 -1.79 1.18
C LEU A 205 -12.67 -1.56 -0.09
N PRO A 206 -12.32 -0.32 -0.49
CA PRO A 206 -11.51 -0.09 -1.70
C PRO A 206 -10.05 -0.56 -1.59
N VAL A 207 -9.53 -0.72 -0.37
CA VAL A 207 -8.09 -0.96 -0.10
C VAL A 207 -7.82 -2.29 0.62
N ILE A 208 -8.86 -3.06 0.93
CA ILE A 208 -8.75 -4.30 1.72
C ILE A 208 -8.18 -5.50 0.93
N GLY A 209 -7.92 -5.34 -0.37
CA GLY A 209 -7.30 -6.37 -1.22
C GLY A 209 -8.27 -7.24 -2.04
N ILE A 210 -9.56 -6.89 -2.14
CA ILE A 210 -10.48 -7.57 -3.08
C ILE A 210 -10.01 -7.33 -4.53
N LEU A 211 -9.73 -6.07 -4.86
CA LEU A 211 -8.91 -5.69 -6.00
C LEU A 211 -7.48 -5.58 -5.49
N GLN A 212 -6.69 -6.62 -5.75
CA GLN A 212 -5.32 -6.71 -5.23
C GLN A 212 -4.40 -5.80 -6.03
N VAL A 213 -3.78 -4.85 -5.33
CA VAL A 213 -2.81 -3.90 -5.90
C VAL A 213 -1.51 -4.07 -5.13
N GLY A 214 -0.47 -4.52 -5.83
CA GLY A 214 0.82 -4.89 -5.26
C GLY A 214 0.78 -6.18 -4.42
N ASP A 215 1.90 -6.49 -3.77
CA ASP A 215 2.13 -7.78 -3.08
C ASP A 215 1.86 -7.75 -1.57
N GLN A 216 1.15 -6.73 -1.07
CA GLN A 216 0.85 -6.58 0.36
C GLN A 216 -0.50 -7.19 0.72
N ALA A 217 -0.58 -7.92 1.83
CA ALA A 217 -1.84 -8.40 2.42
C ALA A 217 -2.65 -7.25 3.03
N MET A 218 -1.96 -6.32 3.68
CA MET A 218 -2.52 -5.17 4.40
C MET A 218 -1.47 -4.08 4.54
N ALA A 219 -1.85 -2.88 4.96
CA ALA A 219 -0.93 -1.79 5.24
C ALA A 219 -1.48 -0.88 6.35
N ASP A 220 -0.62 -0.41 7.26
CA ASP A 220 -1.05 0.36 8.42
C ASP A 220 -1.74 1.66 8.00
N ARG A 221 -1.22 2.31 6.95
CA ARG A 221 -1.79 3.51 6.30
C ARG A 221 -3.25 3.39 5.88
N TYR A 222 -3.75 2.18 5.60
CA TYR A 222 -5.16 1.99 5.22
C TYR A 222 -6.12 2.22 6.38
N THR A 223 -5.64 2.23 7.62
CA THR A 223 -6.47 2.40 8.81
C THR A 223 -6.80 3.85 9.16
N TYR A 224 -6.15 4.82 8.51
CA TYR A 224 -6.21 6.24 8.86
C TYR A 224 -7.66 6.76 8.95
N ILE A 225 -8.42 6.78 7.85
CA ILE A 225 -9.85 7.17 7.84
C ILE A 225 -10.77 6.15 8.56
N PRO A 226 -10.61 4.83 8.38
CA PRO A 226 -11.46 3.82 9.03
C PRO A 226 -11.45 3.88 10.56
N HIS A 227 -10.31 4.23 11.18
CA HIS A 227 -10.21 4.34 12.64
C HIS A 227 -11.16 5.36 13.25
N ILE A 228 -11.60 6.39 12.49
CA ILE A 228 -12.60 7.35 12.96
C ILE A 228 -13.87 6.61 13.44
N GLY A 229 -14.29 5.57 12.70
CA GLY A 229 -15.43 4.74 13.07
C GLY A 229 -15.21 3.97 14.37
N ILE A 230 -14.06 3.30 14.52
CA ILE A 230 -13.73 2.52 15.71
C ILE A 230 -13.53 3.42 16.94
N PHE A 231 -12.85 4.54 16.79
CA PHE A 231 -12.68 5.52 17.87
C PHE A 231 -14.01 6.16 18.27
N MET A 232 -14.94 6.35 17.33
CA MET A 232 -16.31 6.75 17.66
C MET A 232 -17.01 5.69 18.52
N MET A 233 -16.93 4.41 18.16
CA MET A 233 -17.52 3.33 18.96
C MET A 233 -16.95 3.32 20.39
N ALA A 234 -15.64 3.45 20.52
CA ALA A 234 -14.97 3.49 21.83
C ALA A 234 -15.33 4.74 22.64
N ALA A 235 -15.26 5.93 22.05
CA ALA A 235 -15.47 7.20 22.74
C ALA A 235 -16.91 7.38 23.23
N TYR A 236 -17.89 6.91 22.45
CA TYR A 236 -19.31 6.98 22.82
C TYR A 236 -19.77 5.75 23.61
N GLY A 237 -19.11 4.59 23.46
CA GLY A 237 -19.44 3.36 24.19
C GLY A 237 -18.90 3.29 25.61
N THR A 238 -17.66 3.77 25.84
CA THR A 238 -16.99 3.67 27.15
C THR A 238 -17.75 4.27 28.33
N PRO A 239 -18.48 5.40 28.22
CA PRO A 239 -19.25 5.94 29.34
C PRO A 239 -20.42 5.06 29.80
N TYR A 240 -20.90 4.14 28.95
CA TYR A 240 -21.95 3.18 29.32
C TYR A 240 -21.42 2.02 30.17
N VAL A 241 -20.12 1.71 30.04
CA VAL A 241 -19.45 0.66 30.81
C VAL A 241 -18.82 1.25 32.07
N ILE A 242 -18.10 2.37 31.94
CA ILE A 242 -17.42 3.05 33.04
C ILE A 242 -18.28 4.23 33.51
N LYS A 243 -19.12 3.99 34.52
CA LYS A 243 -20.02 5.02 35.08
C LYS A 243 -19.28 6.08 35.90
N GLN A 244 -18.15 5.73 36.52
CA GLN A 244 -17.38 6.64 37.36
C GLN A 244 -16.54 7.59 36.51
N ARG A 245 -16.84 8.89 36.59
CA ARG A 245 -16.18 9.92 35.74
C ARG A 245 -14.67 10.02 35.95
N ASN A 246 -14.18 9.82 37.18
CA ASN A 246 -12.74 9.88 37.46
C ASN A 246 -12.01 8.70 36.81
N ILE A 247 -12.55 7.48 36.94
CA ILE A 247 -11.99 6.29 36.27
C ILE A 247 -12.01 6.48 34.76
N LEU A 248 -13.13 6.95 34.17
CA LEU A 248 -13.22 7.19 32.73
C LEU A 248 -12.14 8.15 32.23
N LYS A 249 -11.89 9.25 32.96
CA LYS A 249 -10.82 10.20 32.63
C LYS A 249 -9.44 9.56 32.74
N ILE A 250 -9.16 8.83 33.83
CA ILE A 250 -7.88 8.13 34.03
C ILE A 250 -7.63 7.13 32.90
N THR A 251 -8.63 6.32 32.54
CA THR A 251 -8.55 5.37 31.43
C THR A 251 -8.29 6.09 30.10
N ALA A 252 -8.99 7.19 29.83
CA ALA A 252 -8.80 7.96 28.60
C ALA A 252 -7.40 8.58 28.51
N TYR A 253 -6.90 9.21 29.59
CA TYR A 253 -5.55 9.76 29.62
C TYR A 253 -4.49 8.67 29.54
N GLY A 254 -4.67 7.56 30.27
CA GLY A 254 -3.78 6.41 30.21
C GLY A 254 -3.66 5.84 28.80
N LEU A 255 -4.76 5.71 28.07
CA LEU A 255 -4.75 5.25 26.68
C LEU A 255 -4.04 6.25 25.75
N ILE A 256 -4.29 7.55 25.91
CA ILE A 256 -3.60 8.58 25.12
C ILE A 256 -2.09 8.54 25.37
N ILE A 257 -1.65 8.46 26.63
CA ILE A 257 -0.23 8.37 27.00
C ILE A 257 0.38 7.08 26.43
N PHE A 258 -0.32 5.96 26.54
CA PHE A 258 0.10 4.69 25.97
C PHE A 258 0.31 4.77 24.46
N CYS A 259 -0.67 5.29 23.71
CA CYS A 259 -0.56 5.52 22.28
C CYS A 259 0.60 6.48 21.94
N MET A 260 0.76 7.56 22.70
CA MET A 260 1.85 8.51 22.52
C MET A 260 3.23 7.86 22.68
N ILE A 261 3.42 7.02 23.69
CA ILE A 261 4.67 6.29 23.92
C ILE A 261 4.95 5.32 22.76
N LEU A 262 3.96 4.53 22.35
CA LEU A 262 4.14 3.60 21.24
C LEU A 262 4.40 4.30 19.91
N THR A 263 3.71 5.41 19.65
CA THR A 263 3.94 6.27 18.49
C THR A 263 5.35 6.84 18.48
N TYR A 264 5.85 7.27 19.64
CA TYR A 264 7.22 7.75 19.76
C TYR A 264 8.25 6.68 19.36
N PHE A 265 8.07 5.44 19.81
CA PHE A 265 8.92 4.32 19.37
C PHE A 265 8.73 4.00 17.89
N GLN A 266 7.49 3.97 17.41
CA GLN A 266 7.19 3.67 16.01
C GLN A 266 7.86 4.68 15.07
N VAL A 267 7.78 5.99 15.35
CA VAL A 267 8.42 7.05 14.55
C VAL A 267 9.93 6.86 14.45
N ARG A 268 10.60 6.30 15.48
CA ARG A 268 12.05 6.05 15.44
C ARG A 268 12.44 5.04 14.37
N TYR A 269 11.60 4.06 14.07
CA TYR A 269 11.88 3.09 13.00
C TYR A 269 11.82 3.75 11.62
N TRP A 270 10.99 4.79 11.44
CA TRP A 270 10.86 5.56 10.20
C TRP A 270 12.01 6.57 9.96
N LYS A 271 13.07 6.55 10.77
CA LYS A 271 14.19 7.48 10.67
C LYS A 271 14.96 7.37 9.35
N ASN A 272 15.24 6.15 8.89
CA ASN A 272 15.96 5.89 7.65
C ASN A 272 15.71 4.45 7.14
N THR A 273 16.17 4.16 5.92
CA THR A 273 16.02 2.86 5.26
C THR A 273 16.46 1.68 6.12
N LEU A 274 17.62 1.79 6.79
CA LEU A 274 18.17 0.68 7.58
C LEU A 274 17.26 0.35 8.75
N THR A 275 16.96 1.33 9.62
CA THR A 275 16.14 1.10 10.82
C THR A 275 14.74 0.62 10.47
N LEU A 276 14.19 1.11 9.36
CA LEU A 276 12.84 0.80 8.91
C LEU A 276 12.72 -0.66 8.43
N PHE A 277 13.67 -1.10 7.60
CA PHE A 277 13.62 -2.45 7.04
C PHE A 277 14.23 -3.51 7.96
N GLU A 278 15.20 -3.18 8.81
CA GLU A 278 15.63 -4.05 9.92
C GLU A 278 14.46 -4.34 10.86
N HIS A 279 13.71 -3.29 11.24
CA HIS A 279 12.51 -3.47 12.04
C HIS A 279 11.51 -4.38 11.31
N ALA A 280 11.21 -4.11 10.04
CA ALA A 280 10.29 -4.93 9.25
C ALA A 280 10.70 -6.42 9.21
N VAL A 281 11.99 -6.73 8.98
CA VAL A 281 12.50 -8.11 9.02
C VAL A 281 12.37 -8.72 10.41
N SER A 282 12.58 -7.94 11.49
CA SER A 282 12.46 -8.45 12.86
C SER A 282 11.03 -8.78 13.29
N VAL A 283 10.03 -8.06 12.76
CA VAL A 283 8.62 -8.18 13.20
C VAL A 283 7.71 -8.92 12.22
N SER A 284 8.19 -9.24 11.01
CA SER A 284 7.41 -9.93 9.98
C SER A 284 8.14 -11.14 9.42
N LYS A 285 7.38 -12.19 9.11
CA LYS A 285 7.93 -13.42 8.52
C LYS A 285 7.98 -13.28 7.00
N ASN A 286 9.01 -13.85 6.38
CA ASN A 286 9.14 -13.97 4.93
C ASN A 286 9.00 -12.62 4.19
N ASN A 287 9.60 -11.55 4.73
CA ASN A 287 9.50 -10.22 4.14
C ASN A 287 10.55 -9.98 3.05
N PHE A 288 10.31 -10.57 1.88
CA PHE A 288 11.23 -10.45 0.74
C PHE A 288 11.42 -9.00 0.29
N ILE A 289 10.40 -8.14 0.40
CA ILE A 289 10.53 -6.70 0.10
C ILE A 289 11.49 -6.02 1.07
N ALA A 290 11.38 -6.30 2.37
CA ALA A 290 12.30 -5.73 3.36
C ALA A 290 13.74 -6.23 3.15
N GLN A 291 13.91 -7.53 2.89
CA GLN A 291 15.21 -8.11 2.57
C GLN A 291 15.82 -7.46 1.32
N SER A 292 15.07 -7.32 0.23
CA SER A 292 15.54 -6.64 -0.99
C SER A 292 15.94 -5.19 -0.76
N ASN A 293 15.20 -4.45 0.06
CA ASN A 293 15.53 -3.06 0.38
C ASN A 293 16.80 -2.95 1.24
N LEU A 294 17.02 -3.87 2.20
CA LEU A 294 18.28 -3.96 2.92
C LEU A 294 19.43 -4.33 1.99
N GLY A 295 19.21 -5.26 1.06
CA GLY A 295 20.19 -5.60 0.02
C GLY A 295 20.62 -4.39 -0.80
N ASN A 296 19.65 -3.61 -1.27
CA ASN A 296 19.90 -2.35 -1.99
C ASN A 296 20.66 -1.33 -1.12
N TYR A 297 20.30 -1.21 0.17
CA TYR A 297 20.97 -0.31 1.10
C TYR A 297 22.45 -0.66 1.27
N TYR A 298 22.77 -1.94 1.50
CA TYR A 298 24.15 -2.40 1.64
C TYR A 298 24.93 -2.31 0.32
N ALA A 299 24.29 -2.60 -0.82
CA ALA A 299 24.91 -2.46 -2.13
C ALA A 299 25.29 -0.99 -2.43
N ALA A 300 24.43 -0.04 -2.06
CA ALA A 300 24.71 1.39 -2.21
C ALA A 300 25.87 1.87 -1.33
N LYS A 301 26.15 1.19 -0.21
CA LYS A 301 27.33 1.43 0.63
C LYS A 301 28.60 0.72 0.14
N GLY A 302 28.51 -0.12 -0.88
CA GLY A 302 29.61 -0.98 -1.33
C GLY A 302 29.83 -2.22 -0.46
N GLU A 303 28.96 -2.48 0.52
CA GLU A 303 29.01 -3.69 1.36
C GLU A 303 28.37 -4.88 0.63
N TYR A 304 29.00 -5.30 -0.47
CA TYR A 304 28.41 -6.28 -1.40
C TYR A 304 28.18 -7.67 -0.78
N GLY A 305 28.95 -8.06 0.23
CA GLY A 305 28.74 -9.32 0.96
C GLY A 305 27.41 -9.34 1.72
N ASN A 306 27.14 -8.27 2.48
CA ASN A 306 25.87 -8.10 3.19
C ASN A 306 24.70 -7.98 2.20
N ALA A 307 24.90 -7.22 1.12
CA ALA A 307 23.90 -7.09 0.07
C ALA A 307 23.51 -8.44 -0.53
N LEU A 308 24.50 -9.28 -0.85
CA LEU A 308 24.28 -10.61 -1.41
C LEU A 308 23.47 -11.48 -0.46
N GLN A 309 23.80 -11.51 0.83
CA GLN A 309 23.07 -12.30 1.83
C GLN A 309 21.59 -11.92 1.89
N HIS A 310 21.29 -10.61 1.92
CA HIS A 310 19.92 -10.12 1.92
C HIS A 310 19.16 -10.47 0.63
N PHE A 311 19.78 -10.31 -0.54
CA PHE A 311 19.13 -10.69 -1.80
C PHE A 311 18.94 -12.21 -1.94
N LEU A 312 19.87 -13.03 -1.48
CA LEU A 312 19.72 -14.49 -1.46
C LEU A 312 18.57 -14.89 -0.55
N THR A 313 18.49 -14.31 0.66
CA THR A 313 17.36 -14.54 1.58
C THR A 313 16.03 -14.13 0.93
N ALA A 314 16.00 -12.99 0.22
CA ALA A 314 14.82 -12.56 -0.51
C ALA A 314 14.43 -13.55 -1.63
N SER A 315 15.41 -14.09 -2.34
CA SER A 315 15.23 -15.10 -3.41
C SER A 315 14.78 -16.44 -2.86
N GLU A 316 15.22 -16.86 -1.67
CA GLU A 316 14.71 -18.06 -1.00
C GLU A 316 13.22 -17.93 -0.66
N ILE A 317 12.77 -16.73 -0.29
CA ILE A 317 11.37 -16.46 0.01
C ILE A 317 10.52 -16.43 -1.27
N ARG A 318 11.03 -15.77 -2.33
CA ARG A 318 10.33 -15.62 -3.61
C ARG A 318 11.30 -15.88 -4.78
N PRO A 319 11.49 -17.16 -5.18
CA PRO A 319 12.50 -17.54 -6.16
C PRO A 319 12.32 -16.90 -7.54
N ASP A 320 11.07 -16.78 -7.99
CA ASP A 320 10.73 -16.27 -9.33
C ASP A 320 10.40 -14.77 -9.35
N ASP A 321 10.82 -14.01 -8.33
CA ASP A 321 10.63 -12.57 -8.32
C ASP A 321 11.63 -11.88 -9.27
N LEU A 322 11.11 -11.37 -10.39
CA LEU A 322 11.91 -10.69 -11.41
C LEU A 322 12.73 -9.53 -10.82
N GLY A 323 12.18 -8.80 -9.84
CA GLY A 323 12.86 -7.70 -9.17
C GLY A 323 14.10 -8.18 -8.43
N ILE A 324 13.97 -9.23 -7.61
CA ILE A 324 15.08 -9.83 -6.85
C ILE A 324 16.15 -10.40 -7.79
N ILE A 325 15.75 -11.16 -8.81
CA ILE A 325 16.67 -11.75 -9.79
C ILE A 325 17.48 -10.66 -10.50
N ASN A 326 16.82 -9.57 -10.91
CA ASN A 326 17.48 -8.42 -11.54
C ASN A 326 18.45 -7.72 -10.56
N GLN A 327 18.11 -7.60 -9.27
CA GLN A 327 19.04 -7.04 -8.27
C GLN A 327 20.27 -7.92 -8.05
N LEU A 328 20.12 -9.25 -7.99
CA LEU A 328 21.25 -10.18 -7.95
C LEU A 328 22.14 -10.03 -9.19
N GLY A 329 21.55 -9.94 -10.38
CA GLY A 329 22.28 -9.68 -11.63
C GLY A 329 23.08 -8.38 -11.58
N ASN A 330 22.47 -7.28 -11.12
CA ASN A 330 23.14 -5.98 -10.96
C ASN A 330 24.28 -6.06 -9.92
N LEU A 331 24.07 -6.75 -8.80
CA LEU A 331 25.09 -6.91 -7.76
C LEU A 331 26.32 -7.65 -8.30
N PHE A 332 26.12 -8.76 -9.02
CA PHE A 332 27.21 -9.50 -9.65
C PHE A 332 27.90 -8.70 -10.76
N ALA A 333 27.14 -7.90 -11.53
CA ALA A 333 27.70 -7.00 -12.54
C ALA A 333 28.61 -5.94 -11.92
N ASN A 334 28.21 -5.38 -10.77
CA ASN A 334 28.95 -4.34 -10.06
C ASN A 334 30.18 -4.88 -9.33
N THR A 335 30.14 -6.13 -8.87
CA THR A 335 31.28 -6.82 -8.24
C THR A 335 32.25 -7.45 -9.24
N GLY A 336 31.99 -7.31 -10.54
CA GLY A 336 32.84 -7.85 -11.61
C GLY A 336 32.68 -9.34 -11.88
N ASN A 337 31.74 -10.02 -11.22
CA ASN A 337 31.42 -11.43 -11.49
C ASN A 337 30.49 -11.56 -12.71
N VAL A 338 31.06 -11.27 -13.89
CA VAL A 338 30.34 -11.19 -15.16
C VAL A 338 29.56 -12.47 -15.48
N LYS A 339 30.13 -13.65 -15.16
CA LYS A 339 29.48 -14.94 -15.44
C LYS A 339 28.19 -15.12 -14.63
N GLN A 340 28.20 -14.79 -13.34
CA GLN A 340 26.97 -14.86 -12.52
C GLN A 340 25.96 -13.80 -12.94
N ALA A 341 26.41 -12.58 -13.28
CA ALA A 341 25.53 -11.54 -13.79
C ALA A 341 24.76 -12.00 -15.03
N ILE A 342 25.46 -12.59 -16.01
CA ILE A 342 24.87 -13.17 -17.23
C ILE A 342 23.84 -14.25 -16.89
N ARG A 343 24.14 -15.12 -15.92
CA ARG A 343 23.22 -16.18 -15.49
C ARG A 343 21.91 -15.59 -14.95
N TYR A 344 21.99 -14.65 -14.01
CA TYR A 344 20.80 -14.04 -13.42
C TYR A 344 20.02 -13.18 -14.43
N PHE A 345 20.70 -12.46 -15.31
CA PHE A 345 20.01 -11.72 -16.38
C PHE A 345 19.37 -12.65 -17.41
N SER A 346 19.96 -13.81 -17.72
CA SER A 346 19.32 -14.83 -18.57
C SER A 346 18.05 -15.39 -17.93
N GLU A 347 18.09 -15.63 -16.62
CA GLU A 347 16.91 -16.04 -15.85
C GLU A 347 15.83 -14.95 -15.80
N ALA A 348 16.22 -13.69 -15.62
CA ALA A 348 15.31 -12.55 -15.70
C ALA A 348 14.65 -12.43 -17.09
N ILE A 349 15.44 -12.60 -18.17
CA ILE A 349 14.93 -12.60 -19.55
C ILE A 349 13.96 -13.77 -19.79
N ARG A 350 14.18 -14.94 -19.18
CA ARG A 350 13.23 -16.05 -19.26
C ARG A 350 11.86 -15.69 -18.68
N LEU A 351 11.84 -14.91 -17.59
CA LEU A 351 10.60 -14.44 -16.96
C LEU A 351 9.97 -13.26 -17.71
N ALA A 352 10.79 -12.38 -18.30
CA ALA A 352 10.35 -11.20 -19.04
C ALA A 352 11.10 -11.06 -20.39
N PRO A 353 10.73 -11.87 -21.41
CA PRO A 353 11.48 -11.95 -22.67
C PRO A 353 11.37 -10.70 -23.55
N ASN A 354 10.49 -9.77 -23.22
CA ASN A 354 10.27 -8.52 -23.96
C ASN A 354 10.70 -7.29 -23.15
N ASP A 355 11.52 -7.45 -22.12
CA ASP A 355 12.08 -6.34 -21.36
C ASP A 355 13.38 -5.84 -22.01
N ALA A 356 13.31 -4.67 -22.66
CA ALA A 356 14.46 -4.05 -23.33
C ALA A 356 15.64 -3.81 -22.37
N GLY A 357 15.37 -3.45 -21.12
CA GLY A 357 16.38 -3.17 -20.11
C GLY A 357 17.16 -4.41 -19.72
N LEU A 358 16.51 -5.57 -19.60
CA LEU A 358 17.19 -6.84 -19.31
C LEU A 358 18.09 -7.28 -20.47
N HIS A 359 17.62 -7.13 -21.72
CA HIS A 359 18.44 -7.40 -22.89
C HIS A 359 19.64 -6.46 -22.99
N TYR A 360 19.45 -5.16 -22.72
CA TYR A 360 20.56 -4.20 -22.66
C TYR A 360 21.60 -4.63 -21.61
N LYS A 361 21.18 -4.90 -20.36
CA LYS A 361 22.08 -5.35 -19.29
C LYS A 361 22.85 -6.62 -19.66
N GLN A 362 22.16 -7.62 -20.21
CA GLN A 362 22.80 -8.85 -20.70
C GLN A 362 23.86 -8.55 -21.78
N GLY A 363 23.53 -7.67 -22.74
CA GLY A 363 24.45 -7.21 -23.78
C GLY A 363 25.70 -6.54 -23.19
N THR A 364 25.54 -5.66 -22.21
CA THR A 364 26.68 -5.02 -21.54
C THR A 364 27.58 -6.02 -20.82
N MET A 365 27.01 -7.07 -20.21
CA MET A 365 27.80 -8.12 -19.58
C MET A 365 28.53 -9.00 -20.59
N LEU A 366 27.91 -9.29 -21.73
CA LEU A 366 28.54 -10.03 -22.84
C LEU A 366 29.70 -9.23 -23.47
N MET A 367 29.57 -7.91 -23.58
CA MET A 367 30.69 -7.04 -23.97
C MET A 367 31.87 -7.16 -22.99
N ARG A 368 31.60 -7.12 -21.68
CA ARG A 368 32.64 -7.31 -20.64
C ARG A 368 33.27 -8.69 -20.67
N LEU A 369 32.52 -9.72 -21.09
CA LEU A 369 33.04 -11.08 -21.29
C LEU A 369 33.86 -11.24 -22.58
N GLY A 370 33.90 -10.21 -23.44
CA GLY A 370 34.61 -10.26 -24.72
C GLY A 370 33.84 -10.99 -25.83
N ASN A 371 32.50 -11.08 -25.72
CA ASN A 371 31.65 -11.67 -26.76
C ASN A 371 30.78 -10.58 -27.44
N PRO A 372 31.37 -9.76 -28.33
CA PRO A 372 30.66 -8.67 -28.99
C PRO A 372 29.59 -9.18 -29.96
N ALA A 373 29.69 -10.41 -30.46
CA ALA A 373 28.70 -11.02 -31.36
C ALA A 373 27.36 -11.23 -30.65
N ALA A 374 27.39 -11.91 -29.50
CA ALA A 374 26.19 -12.13 -28.71
C ALA A 374 25.65 -10.81 -28.13
N ALA A 375 26.53 -9.90 -27.71
CA ALA A 375 26.13 -8.58 -27.23
C ALA A 375 25.37 -7.77 -28.28
N ALA A 376 25.86 -7.74 -29.52
CA ALA A 376 25.20 -7.05 -30.63
C ALA A 376 23.77 -7.56 -30.86
N GLY A 377 23.55 -8.88 -30.75
CA GLY A 377 22.22 -9.47 -30.84
C GLY A 377 21.27 -8.98 -29.73
N HIS A 378 21.76 -8.93 -28.48
CA HIS A 378 20.96 -8.43 -27.35
C HIS A 378 20.67 -6.92 -27.46
N PHE A 379 21.63 -6.10 -27.87
CA PHE A 379 21.41 -4.67 -28.09
C PHE A 379 20.44 -4.41 -29.23
N SER A 380 20.56 -5.12 -30.34
CA SER A 380 19.62 -5.03 -31.47
C SER A 380 18.18 -5.39 -31.02
N TYR A 381 18.03 -6.43 -30.20
CA TYR A 381 16.72 -6.79 -29.66
C TYR A 381 16.16 -5.72 -28.71
N ALA A 382 17.00 -5.17 -27.82
CA ALA A 382 16.60 -4.06 -26.95
C ALA A 382 16.16 -2.83 -27.75
N LEU A 383 16.90 -2.46 -28.81
CA LEU A 383 16.56 -1.36 -29.72
C LEU A 383 15.31 -1.64 -30.56
N ARG A 384 14.97 -2.90 -30.82
CA ARG A 384 13.69 -3.24 -31.47
C ARG A 384 12.50 -2.93 -30.57
N ILE A 385 12.65 -3.12 -29.26
CA ILE A 385 11.59 -2.84 -28.28
C ILE A 385 11.56 -1.35 -27.93
N THR A 386 12.72 -0.72 -27.77
CA THR A 386 12.87 0.69 -27.38
C THR A 386 13.84 1.40 -28.34
N PRO A 387 13.34 1.87 -29.51
CA PRO A 387 14.19 2.40 -30.59
C PRO A 387 14.93 3.70 -30.25
N ASP A 388 14.49 4.41 -29.23
CA ASP A 388 15.01 5.71 -28.78
C ASP A 388 16.07 5.61 -27.67
N ASN A 389 16.46 4.41 -27.25
CA ASN A 389 17.48 4.23 -26.22
C ASN A 389 18.89 4.58 -26.76
N ALA A 390 19.37 5.78 -26.42
CA ALA A 390 20.67 6.30 -26.85
C ALA A 390 21.86 5.46 -26.35
N GLU A 391 21.80 4.95 -25.11
CA GLU A 391 22.85 4.11 -24.54
C GLU A 391 22.98 2.79 -25.31
N ALA A 392 21.84 2.16 -25.62
CA ALA A 392 21.81 0.93 -26.41
C ALA A 392 22.32 1.14 -27.84
N HIS A 393 22.04 2.30 -28.48
CA HIS A 393 22.62 2.63 -29.79
C HIS A 393 24.13 2.77 -29.74
N ASN A 394 24.65 3.49 -28.74
CA ASN A 394 26.09 3.66 -28.55
C ASN A 394 26.77 2.29 -28.35
N ASP A 395 26.27 1.47 -27.43
CA ASP A 395 26.89 0.19 -27.09
C ASP A 395 26.75 -0.84 -28.23
N PHE A 396 25.67 -0.77 -29.01
CA PHE A 396 25.51 -1.54 -30.24
C PHE A 396 26.58 -1.15 -31.28
N GLY A 397 26.79 0.15 -31.50
CA GLY A 397 27.84 0.65 -32.38
C GLY A 397 29.24 0.18 -31.95
N VAL A 398 29.54 0.24 -30.65
CA VAL A 398 30.80 -0.26 -30.09
C VAL A 398 30.95 -1.77 -30.33
N ALA A 399 29.89 -2.56 -30.13
CA ALA A 399 29.90 -4.00 -30.39
C ALA A 399 30.18 -4.30 -31.87
N LEU A 400 29.55 -3.57 -32.80
CA LEU A 400 29.78 -3.72 -34.24
C LEU A 400 31.21 -3.37 -34.67
N VAL A 401 31.79 -2.31 -34.10
CA VAL A 401 33.18 -1.93 -34.37
C VAL A 401 34.14 -3.04 -33.90
N GLN A 402 33.91 -3.62 -32.72
CA GLN A 402 34.72 -4.74 -32.23
C GLN A 402 34.57 -5.98 -33.11
N LEU A 403 33.37 -6.28 -33.60
CA LEU A 403 33.14 -7.36 -34.56
C LEU A 403 33.89 -7.14 -35.87
N GLY A 404 33.84 -5.93 -36.42
CA GLY A 404 34.58 -5.56 -37.63
C GLY A 404 36.11 -5.62 -37.47
N LYS A 405 36.63 -5.47 -36.25
CA LYS A 405 38.05 -5.68 -35.93
C LYS A 405 38.42 -7.16 -35.80
N LEU A 406 37.49 -8.01 -35.33
CA LEU A 406 37.70 -9.46 -35.20
C LEU A 406 37.59 -10.21 -36.54
N THR A 407 36.82 -9.69 -37.50
CA THR A 407 36.64 -10.31 -38.83
C THR A 407 37.69 -9.89 -39.86
N LYS A 408 38.46 -8.84 -39.60
CA LYS A 408 39.71 -8.59 -40.34
C LYS A 408 40.78 -9.53 -39.77
N PRO A 409 41.31 -10.52 -40.51
CA PRO A 409 42.49 -11.22 -40.04
C PRO A 409 43.58 -10.15 -39.85
N GLN A 410 44.21 -10.14 -38.67
CA GLN A 410 45.50 -9.49 -38.53
C GLN A 410 46.40 -10.15 -39.57
N SER A 411 46.60 -9.46 -40.70
CA SER A 411 47.65 -9.81 -41.65
C SER A 411 48.94 -9.78 -40.86
N ILE A 412 49.36 -10.99 -40.48
CA ILE A 412 50.72 -11.33 -40.09
C ILE A 412 51.61 -10.68 -41.15
N PHE A 413 52.57 -9.91 -40.68
CA PHE A 413 53.64 -9.28 -41.44
C PHE A 413 54.16 -10.18 -42.57
N PRO A 414 54.62 -9.57 -43.66
CA PRO A 414 56.07 -9.57 -43.82
C PRO A 414 56.68 -8.18 -43.67
#